data_AF-A0A662W447-F1
#
_entry.id   AF-A0A662W447-F1
#
_cell.length_a   1.000
_cell.length_b   1.000
_cell.length_c   1.000
_cell.angle_alpha   90.00
_cell.angle_beta   90.00
_cell.angle_gamma   90.00
#
_symmetry.space_group_name_H-M   'P 1'
#
loop_
_entity.id
_entity.type
_entity.pdbx_description
1 polymer ?
#
loop_
_entity_poly.entity_id
_entity_poly.type
_entity_poly.pdbx_seq_one_letter_code
_entity_poly.pdbx_strand_id
1 'polypeptide(L)'
;MASEEVALIPPLLLKPILGGVSSEEFEDICCIALKLLGFKVEHLGYKRKYVDIWDLEIKGMMKPIIIDVKNSESYSLTADERRKLKDYADKKYKEENKPSDMILIALGFDSTNLDHLRELKKELENLGTAWLYVVKYPDLLRLISRYIRGELDDPLDKLKNCSIF
;
A
#
# COMPACT_ATOMS: atom_id res chain seq x y z
N MET A 1 -12.38 -16.09 18.90
CA MET A 1 -11.56 -14.88 18.71
C MET A 1 -11.40 -14.51 17.24
N ALA A 2 -10.88 -15.39 16.35
CA ALA A 2 -10.81 -15.11 14.91
C ALA A 2 -12.18 -14.86 14.23
N SER A 3 -13.28 -15.38 14.78
CA SER A 3 -14.64 -15.23 14.23
C SER A 3 -15.25 -13.84 14.38
N GLU A 4 -14.87 -13.06 15.40
CA GLU A 4 -15.42 -11.71 15.63
C GLU A 4 -14.67 -10.63 14.85
N GLU A 5 -13.38 -10.82 14.56
CA GLU A 5 -12.60 -9.88 13.74
C GLU A 5 -13.08 -9.87 12.29
N VAL A 6 -13.48 -11.03 11.76
CA VAL A 6 -13.97 -11.19 10.38
C VAL A 6 -15.36 -10.61 10.18
N ALA A 7 -16.21 -10.62 11.22
CA ALA A 7 -17.60 -10.12 11.13
C ALA A 7 -17.70 -8.62 10.83
N LEU A 8 -16.66 -7.85 11.17
CA LEU A 8 -16.60 -6.40 10.95
C LEU A 8 -15.97 -6.01 9.61
N ILE A 9 -15.32 -6.95 8.92
CA ILE A 9 -14.70 -6.70 7.62
C ILE A 9 -15.77 -6.91 6.55
N PRO A 10 -16.07 -5.91 5.70
CA PRO A 10 -17.01 -6.09 4.61
C PRO A 10 -16.62 -7.29 3.73
N PRO A 11 -17.55 -8.19 3.34
CA PRO A 11 -17.22 -9.40 2.59
C PRO A 11 -16.45 -9.14 1.29
N LEU A 12 -16.70 -8.00 0.64
CA LEU A 12 -15.97 -7.56 -0.55
C LEU A 12 -14.45 -7.50 -0.31
N LEU A 13 -14.01 -7.06 0.87
CA LEU A 13 -12.59 -6.94 1.20
C LEU A 13 -11.91 -8.30 1.42
N LEU A 14 -12.68 -9.36 1.64
CA LEU A 14 -12.16 -10.72 1.79
C LEU A 14 -11.98 -11.42 0.44
N LYS A 15 -12.62 -10.92 -0.62
CA LYS A 15 -12.58 -11.51 -1.97
C LYS A 15 -11.15 -11.78 -2.49
N PRO A 16 -10.15 -10.89 -2.30
CA PRO A 16 -8.79 -11.16 -2.76
C PRO A 16 -8.12 -12.36 -2.08
N ILE A 17 -8.44 -12.62 -0.80
CA ILE A 17 -7.87 -13.72 -0.02
C ILE A 17 -8.51 -15.06 -0.39
N LEU A 18 -9.75 -15.03 -0.88
CA LEU A 18 -10.49 -16.23 -1.29
C LEU A 18 -10.15 -16.68 -2.72
N GLY A 19 -9.28 -15.94 -3.41
CA GLY A 19 -8.93 -16.15 -4.82
C GLY A 19 -10.02 -15.64 -5.77
N GLY A 20 -9.62 -14.86 -6.79
CA GLY A 20 -10.54 -14.47 -7.88
C GLY A 20 -10.78 -12.98 -8.05
N VAL A 21 -9.74 -12.16 -7.93
CA VAL A 21 -9.78 -10.74 -8.32
C VAL A 21 -8.70 -10.45 -9.35
N SER A 22 -8.96 -9.57 -10.31
CA SER A 22 -7.94 -9.03 -11.21
C SER A 22 -7.05 -8.01 -10.48
N SER A 23 -5.93 -7.60 -11.08
CA SER A 23 -5.11 -6.52 -10.52
C SER A 23 -5.88 -5.21 -10.40
N GLU A 24 -6.69 -4.87 -11.40
CA GLU A 24 -7.56 -3.67 -11.37
C GLU A 24 -8.60 -3.76 -10.24
N GLU A 25 -9.22 -4.93 -10.07
CA GLU A 25 -10.18 -5.12 -8.96
C GLU A 25 -9.48 -5.09 -7.60
N PHE A 26 -8.26 -5.63 -7.49
CA PHE A 26 -7.48 -5.56 -6.26
C PHE A 26 -7.09 -4.12 -5.90
N GLU A 27 -6.75 -3.29 -6.88
CA GLU A 27 -6.56 -1.84 -6.71
C GLU A 27 -7.81 -1.15 -6.14
N ASP A 28 -8.98 -1.40 -6.73
CA ASP A 28 -10.23 -0.83 -6.22
C ASP A 28 -10.52 -1.27 -4.78
N ILE A 29 -10.29 -2.55 -4.48
CA ILE A 29 -10.51 -3.09 -3.14
C ILE A 29 -9.54 -2.46 -2.12
N CYS A 30 -8.27 -2.29 -2.47
CA CYS A 30 -7.30 -1.57 -1.62
C CYS A 30 -7.71 -0.11 -1.41
N CYS A 31 -8.23 0.57 -2.45
CA CYS A 31 -8.76 1.93 -2.34
C CYS A 31 -9.94 2.01 -1.36
N ILE A 32 -10.87 1.05 -1.41
CA ILE A 32 -12.00 0.97 -0.48
C ILE A 32 -11.50 0.69 0.95
N ALA A 33 -10.58 -0.26 1.12
CA ALA A 33 -10.00 -0.62 2.41
C ALA A 33 -9.35 0.59 3.10
N LEU A 34 -8.56 1.38 2.38
CA LEU A 34 -7.93 2.59 2.90
C LEU A 34 -8.95 3.69 3.23
N LYS A 35 -10.02 3.85 2.43
CA LYS A 35 -11.11 4.78 2.75
C LYS A 35 -11.85 4.39 4.03
N LEU A 36 -12.00 3.09 4.30
CA LEU A 36 -12.61 2.59 5.54
C LEU A 36 -11.73 2.82 6.78
N LEU A 37 -10.42 3.03 6.60
CA LEU A 37 -9.53 3.54 7.66
C LEU A 37 -9.64 5.07 7.86
N GLY A 38 -10.58 5.73 7.19
CA GLY A 38 -10.80 7.17 7.31
C GLY A 38 -9.94 8.03 6.38
N PHE A 39 -9.16 7.43 5.48
CA PHE A 39 -8.30 8.18 4.56
C PHE A 39 -9.08 8.76 3.37
N LYS A 40 -8.69 9.97 2.94
CA LYS A 40 -9.12 10.53 1.65
C LYS A 40 -8.22 10.00 0.54
N VAL A 41 -8.67 8.97 -0.18
CA VAL A 41 -7.87 8.26 -1.21
C VAL A 41 -8.31 8.64 -2.61
N GLU A 42 -7.36 9.08 -3.45
CA GLU A 42 -7.51 9.22 -4.91
C GLU A 42 -6.96 7.96 -5.59
N HIS A 43 -7.68 7.44 -6.59
CA HIS A 43 -7.26 6.30 -7.40
C HIS A 43 -6.77 6.78 -8.76
N LEU A 44 -5.51 6.48 -9.08
CA LEU A 44 -4.77 7.04 -10.19
C LEU A 44 -4.41 5.99 -11.24
N GLY A 45 -4.00 4.78 -10.82
CA GLY A 45 -3.41 3.70 -11.63
C GLY A 45 -4.12 3.38 -12.96
N TYR A 46 -4.83 2.25 -13.05
CA TYR A 46 -5.45 1.85 -14.33
C TYR A 46 -6.52 2.86 -14.84
N LYS A 47 -6.97 3.79 -14.00
CA LYS A 47 -7.89 4.87 -14.38
C LYS A 47 -7.23 5.94 -15.26
N ARG A 48 -5.89 6.00 -15.29
CA ARG A 48 -5.09 6.86 -16.18
C ARG A 48 -4.18 6.03 -17.07
N LYS A 49 -4.76 5.17 -17.92
CA LYS A 49 -4.08 4.15 -18.76
C LYS A 49 -2.85 4.60 -19.56
N TYR A 50 -2.67 5.90 -19.82
CA TYR A 50 -1.56 6.46 -20.61
C TYR A 50 -0.50 7.16 -19.77
N VAL A 51 -0.64 7.16 -18.44
CA VAL A 51 0.28 7.83 -17.53
C VAL A 51 0.88 6.77 -16.61
N ASP A 52 2.19 6.61 -16.65
CA ASP A 52 2.88 5.81 -15.65
C ASP A 52 2.87 6.60 -14.32
N ILE A 53 2.01 6.16 -13.41
CA ILE A 53 1.74 6.79 -12.11
C ILE A 53 1.36 5.69 -11.11
N TRP A 54 1.69 5.92 -9.84
CA TRP A 54 1.33 5.02 -8.75
C TRP A 54 -0.20 4.79 -8.67
N ASP A 55 -0.59 3.71 -8.00
CA ASP A 55 -1.97 3.25 -8.04
C ASP A 55 -2.90 4.17 -7.24
N LEU A 56 -2.54 4.49 -5.99
CA LEU A 56 -3.39 5.28 -5.08
C LEU A 56 -2.60 6.39 -4.37
N GLU A 57 -3.26 7.49 -4.04
CA GLU A 57 -2.69 8.58 -3.25
C GLU A 57 -3.58 8.95 -2.07
N ILE A 58 -3.01 9.09 -0.87
CA ILE A 58 -3.74 9.66 0.27
C ILE A 58 -3.56 11.18 0.25
N LYS A 59 -4.68 11.90 0.21
CA LYS A 59 -4.74 13.37 0.17
C LYS A 59 -4.99 13.96 1.55
N GLY A 60 -4.64 15.24 1.71
CA GLY A 60 -4.92 16.00 2.93
C GLY A 60 -3.91 15.77 4.06
N MET A 61 -2.83 15.04 3.78
CA MET A 61 -1.74 14.81 4.72
C MET A 61 -0.65 15.88 4.56
N MET A 62 0.13 16.13 5.63
CA MET A 62 1.24 17.10 5.57
C MET A 62 2.38 16.66 4.63
N LYS A 63 2.50 15.35 4.43
CA LYS A 63 3.49 14.69 3.59
C LYS A 63 2.77 13.91 2.49
N PRO A 64 3.31 13.88 1.26
CA PRO A 64 2.74 13.06 0.20
C PRO A 64 2.76 11.58 0.57
N ILE A 65 1.68 10.86 0.28
CA ILE A 65 1.61 9.41 0.49
C ILE A 65 1.15 8.76 -0.80
N ILE A 66 2.04 8.00 -1.41
CA ILE A 66 1.79 7.25 -2.64
C ILE A 66 1.75 5.77 -2.32
N ILE A 67 0.88 5.04 -3.00
CA ILE A 67 0.62 3.64 -2.75
C ILE A 67 0.64 2.90 -4.06
N ASP A 68 1.37 1.81 -4.09
CA ASP A 68 1.43 0.85 -5.19
C ASP A 68 0.95 -0.51 -4.65
N VAL A 69 0.14 -1.22 -5.44
CA VAL A 69 -0.46 -2.48 -5.01
C VAL A 69 -0.11 -3.63 -5.95
N LYS A 70 -0.01 -4.82 -5.37
CA LYS A 70 0.38 -6.04 -6.10
C LYS A 70 -0.52 -7.20 -5.73
N ASN A 71 -1.34 -7.63 -6.69
CA ASN A 71 -2.22 -8.78 -6.56
C ASN A 71 -1.42 -10.09 -6.69
N SER A 72 -0.57 -10.38 -5.71
CA SER A 72 0.26 -11.59 -5.66
C SER A 72 0.44 -12.06 -4.22
N GLU A 73 0.22 -13.36 -3.98
CA GLU A 73 0.39 -14.00 -2.67
C GLU A 73 1.87 -14.23 -2.32
N SER A 74 2.75 -14.18 -3.32
CA SER A 74 4.20 -14.38 -3.18
C SER A 74 4.95 -13.34 -4.02
N TYR A 75 4.66 -12.06 -3.78
CA TYR A 75 5.28 -10.97 -4.52
C TYR A 75 6.80 -10.93 -4.27
N SER A 76 7.57 -10.84 -5.36
CA SER A 76 9.00 -10.53 -5.35
C SER A 76 9.26 -9.34 -6.27
N LEU A 77 10.11 -8.42 -5.81
CA LEU A 77 10.40 -7.19 -6.54
C LEU A 77 11.29 -7.48 -7.75
N THR A 78 10.78 -7.22 -8.94
CA THR A 78 11.56 -7.32 -10.18
C THR A 78 12.42 -6.06 -10.41
N ALA A 79 13.42 -6.16 -11.30
CA ALA A 79 14.29 -5.04 -11.64
C ALA A 79 13.53 -3.87 -12.29
N ASP A 80 12.54 -4.17 -13.14
CA ASP A 80 11.74 -3.13 -13.81
C ASP A 80 10.78 -2.45 -12.83
N GLU A 81 10.15 -3.20 -11.93
CA GLU A 81 9.33 -2.61 -10.86
C GLU A 81 10.16 -1.76 -9.90
N ARG A 82 11.39 -2.19 -9.57
CA ARG A 82 12.32 -1.40 -8.76
C ARG A 82 12.59 -0.04 -9.40
N ARG A 83 12.84 0.01 -10.71
CA ARG A 83 13.04 1.29 -11.44
C ARG A 83 11.77 2.13 -11.40
N LYS A 84 10.63 1.52 -11.71
CA LYS A 84 9.32 2.18 -11.73
C LYS A 84 8.96 2.81 -10.38
N LEU A 85 9.14 2.11 -9.27
CA LEU A 85 8.89 2.66 -7.93
C LEU A 85 9.82 3.85 -7.62
N LYS A 86 11.10 3.80 -8.02
CA LYS A 86 12.00 4.95 -7.86
C LYS A 86 11.57 6.16 -8.67
N ASP A 87 11.13 5.94 -9.91
CA ASP A 87 10.63 6.99 -10.78
C ASP A 87 9.36 7.63 -10.20
N TYR A 88 8.49 6.85 -9.56
CA TYR A 88 7.32 7.36 -8.84
C TYR A 88 7.69 8.26 -7.66
N ALA A 89 8.64 7.84 -6.83
CA ALA A 89 9.13 8.65 -5.72
C ALA A 89 9.75 9.97 -6.19
N ASP A 90 10.60 9.92 -7.22
CA ASP A 90 11.24 11.10 -7.80
C ASP A 90 10.22 12.06 -8.44
N LYS A 91 9.25 11.52 -9.20
CA LYS A 91 8.17 12.33 -9.78
C LYS A 91 7.37 13.05 -8.70
N LYS A 92 6.95 12.34 -7.64
CA LYS A 92 6.20 12.98 -6.55
C LYS A 92 7.03 14.00 -5.78
N TYR A 93 8.32 13.71 -5.57
CA TYR A 93 9.25 14.65 -4.95
C TYR A 93 9.36 15.95 -5.77
N LYS A 94 9.48 15.86 -7.10
CA LYS A 94 9.53 17.02 -7.99
C LYS A 94 8.22 17.82 -8.01
N GLU A 95 7.07 17.15 -7.92
CA GLU A 95 5.76 17.80 -7.89
C GLU A 95 5.51 18.57 -6.58
N GLU A 96 5.90 18.01 -5.43
CA GLU A 96 5.54 18.54 -4.10
C GLU A 96 6.72 19.22 -3.38
N ASN A 97 7.93 19.11 -3.95
CA ASN A 97 9.21 19.48 -3.33
C ASN A 97 9.38 18.90 -1.90
N LYS A 98 8.87 17.68 -1.70
CA LYS A 98 8.87 16.98 -0.41
C LYS A 98 8.97 15.47 -0.63
N PRO A 99 9.73 14.75 0.22
CA PRO A 99 9.77 13.30 0.16
C PRO A 99 8.43 12.67 0.53
N SER A 100 8.10 11.56 -0.13
CA SER A 100 6.85 10.84 0.07
C SER A 100 6.97 9.69 1.08
N ASP A 101 5.87 9.29 1.70
CA ASP A 101 5.73 7.94 2.22
C ASP A 101 5.23 7.05 1.08
N MET A 102 6.00 6.03 0.71
CA MET A 102 5.62 5.05 -0.30
C MET A 102 5.15 3.78 0.40
N ILE A 103 3.90 3.39 0.19
CA ILE A 103 3.36 2.16 0.75
C ILE A 103 3.17 1.14 -0.37
N LEU A 104 3.84 0.00 -0.28
CA LEU A 104 3.65 -1.13 -1.19
C LEU A 104 2.75 -2.17 -0.52
N ILE A 105 1.58 -2.42 -1.09
CA ILE A 105 0.59 -3.37 -0.54
C ILE A 105 0.50 -4.61 -1.44
N ALA A 106 0.76 -5.80 -0.90
CA ALA A 106 0.57 -7.05 -1.64
C ALA A 106 -0.25 -8.07 -0.84
N LEU A 107 -0.86 -9.07 -1.50
CA LEU A 107 -1.50 -10.17 -0.76
C LEU A 107 -0.50 -10.90 0.14
N GLY A 108 0.70 -11.12 -0.38
CA GLY A 108 1.84 -11.62 0.36
C GLY A 108 3.17 -11.34 -0.35
N PHE A 109 4.27 -11.65 0.32
CA PHE A 109 5.63 -11.43 -0.17
C PHE A 109 6.39 -12.74 -0.09
N ASP A 110 7.26 -12.97 -1.08
CA ASP A 110 8.21 -14.06 -1.04
C ASP A 110 9.22 -13.80 0.10
N SER A 111 9.08 -14.56 1.19
CA SER A 111 9.96 -14.45 2.36
C SER A 111 11.41 -14.80 2.07
N THR A 112 11.68 -15.52 0.98
CA THR A 112 13.04 -15.92 0.58
C THR A 112 13.76 -14.83 -0.22
N ASN A 113 13.03 -13.81 -0.70
CA ASN A 113 13.56 -12.77 -1.58
C ASN A 113 13.13 -11.35 -1.16
N LEU A 114 13.33 -11.02 0.11
CA LEU A 114 13.02 -9.69 0.66
C LEU A 114 14.18 -8.69 0.52
N ASP A 115 15.38 -9.15 0.19
CA ASP A 115 16.57 -8.29 0.19
C ASP A 115 16.48 -7.19 -0.86
N HIS A 116 15.89 -7.46 -2.04
CA HIS A 116 15.64 -6.43 -3.05
C HIS A 116 14.71 -5.31 -2.56
N LEU A 117 13.72 -5.63 -1.73
CA LEU A 117 12.83 -4.62 -1.13
C LEU A 117 13.56 -3.79 -0.06
N ARG A 118 14.41 -4.43 0.75
CA ARG A 118 15.27 -3.74 1.74
C ARG A 118 16.29 -2.83 1.06
N GLU A 119 16.88 -3.27 -0.03
CA GLU A 119 17.77 -2.45 -0.85
C GLU A 119 17.04 -1.23 -1.43
N LEU A 120 15.85 -1.43 -2.01
CA LEU A 120 15.04 -0.33 -2.52
C LEU A 120 14.71 0.68 -1.41
N LYS A 121 14.34 0.23 -0.20
CA LYS A 121 14.12 1.11 0.96
C LYS A 121 15.34 1.99 1.23
N LYS A 122 16.53 1.38 1.35
CA LYS A 122 17.79 2.11 1.58
C LYS A 122 18.10 3.09 0.45
N GLU A 123 17.87 2.71 -0.80
CA GLU A 123 18.10 3.59 -1.95
C GLU A 123 17.20 4.83 -1.92
N LEU A 124 15.90 4.65 -1.68
CA LEU A 124 14.94 5.76 -1.61
C LEU A 124 15.26 6.71 -0.45
N GLU A 125 15.65 6.16 0.70
CA GLU A 125 16.06 6.94 1.88
C GLU A 125 17.38 7.70 1.63
N ASN A 126 18.38 7.06 1.00
CA ASN A 126 19.64 7.70 0.65
C ASN A 126 19.48 8.82 -0.38
N LEU A 127 18.52 8.66 -1.31
CA LEU A 127 18.14 9.70 -2.27
C LEU A 127 17.32 10.81 -1.61
N GLY A 128 16.74 10.57 -0.43
CA GLY A 128 15.87 11.52 0.26
C GLY A 128 14.57 11.78 -0.49
N THR A 129 14.09 10.85 -1.32
CA THR A 129 12.86 11.01 -2.14
C THR A 129 11.65 10.32 -1.55
N ALA A 130 11.83 9.20 -0.84
CA ALA A 130 10.74 8.50 -0.17
C ALA A 130 11.21 7.62 0.99
N TRP A 131 10.26 7.27 1.87
CA TRP A 131 10.39 6.17 2.82
C TRP A 131 9.45 5.04 2.41
N LEU A 132 9.99 3.83 2.25
CA LEU A 132 9.25 2.66 1.80
C LEU A 132 8.69 1.86 2.98
N TYR A 133 7.39 1.61 2.96
CA TYR A 133 6.67 0.73 3.87
C TYR A 133 6.02 -0.41 3.07
N VAL A 134 6.39 -1.64 3.37
CA VAL A 134 5.88 -2.84 2.68
C VAL A 134 4.90 -3.56 3.58
N VAL A 135 3.62 -3.62 3.18
CA VAL A 135 2.49 -4.05 4.00
C VAL A 135 1.77 -5.22 3.33
N LYS A 136 1.44 -6.27 4.10
CA LYS A 136 0.58 -7.35 3.61
C LYS A 136 -0.88 -6.92 3.70
N TYR A 137 -1.66 -7.21 2.67
CA TYR A 137 -3.08 -6.89 2.61
C TYR A 137 -3.89 -7.46 3.80
N PRO A 138 -3.64 -8.69 4.30
CA PRO A 138 -4.28 -9.18 5.53
C PRO A 138 -4.03 -8.28 6.76
N ASP A 139 -2.87 -7.64 6.87
CA ASP A 139 -2.56 -6.74 7.99
C ASP A 139 -3.32 -5.41 7.86
N LEU A 140 -3.50 -4.90 6.63
CA LEU A 140 -4.41 -3.78 6.35
C LEU A 140 -5.85 -4.10 6.80
N LEU A 141 -6.35 -5.31 6.52
CA LEU A 141 -7.70 -5.71 6.93
C LEU A 141 -7.88 -5.77 8.44
N ARG A 142 -6.87 -6.26 9.16
CA ARG A 142 -6.87 -6.27 10.63
C ARG A 142 -6.98 -4.86 11.22
N LEU A 143 -6.32 -3.89 10.60
CA LEU A 143 -6.43 -2.49 11.02
C LEU A 143 -7.85 -1.95 10.84
N ILE A 144 -8.57 -2.32 9.78
CA ILE A 144 -9.96 -1.88 9.58
C ILE A 144 -10.86 -2.35 10.73
N SER A 145 -10.73 -3.62 11.13
CA SER A 145 -11.51 -4.17 12.24
C SER A 145 -11.25 -3.40 13.55
N ARG A 146 -9.98 -3.08 13.83
CA ARG A 146 -9.59 -2.28 15.01
C ARG A 146 -10.05 -0.82 14.92
N TYR A 147 -10.01 -0.21 13.74
CA TYR A 147 -10.49 1.15 13.52
C TYR A 147 -11.99 1.27 13.83
N ILE A 148 -12.79 0.34 13.31
CA ILE A 148 -14.24 0.31 13.52
C ILE A 148 -14.60 0.18 15.01
N ARG A 149 -13.76 -0.52 15.80
CA ARG A 149 -13.92 -0.64 17.26
C ARG A 149 -13.45 0.59 18.05
N GLY A 150 -12.87 1.59 17.38
CA GLY A 150 -12.30 2.77 18.05
C GLY A 150 -10.97 2.48 18.76
N GLU A 151 -10.25 1.43 18.37
CA GLU A 151 -9.00 0.99 19.01
C GLU A 151 -7.74 1.53 18.32
N LEU A 152 -7.89 2.43 17.34
CA LEU A 152 -6.78 3.03 16.58
C LEU A 152 -6.83 4.56 16.68
N ASP A 153 -5.83 5.14 17.33
CA ASP A 153 -5.70 6.58 17.49
C ASP A 153 -5.07 7.27 16.25
N ASP A 154 -4.15 6.57 15.57
CA ASP A 154 -3.50 7.02 14.32
C ASP A 154 -3.44 5.87 13.30
N PRO A 155 -4.41 5.79 12.37
CA PRO A 155 -4.44 4.72 11.37
C PRO A 155 -3.21 4.68 10.47
N LEU A 156 -2.57 5.83 10.17
CA LEU A 156 -1.43 5.87 9.26
C LEU A 156 -0.16 5.35 9.94
N ASP A 157 0.10 5.77 11.17
CA ASP A 157 1.21 5.25 11.95
C ASP A 157 1.08 3.72 12.13
N LYS A 158 -0.14 3.24 12.41
CA LYS A 158 -0.40 1.81 12.56
C LYS A 158 -0.23 1.04 11.26
N LEU A 159 -0.62 1.61 10.12
CA LEU A 159 -0.37 1.03 8.81
C LEU A 159 1.13 0.91 8.50
N LYS A 160 1.91 1.96 8.80
CA LYS A 160 3.38 1.95 8.64
C LYS A 160 4.05 0.92 9.56
N ASN A 161 3.55 0.77 10.79
CA ASN A 161 4.04 -0.22 11.74
C ASN A 161 3.69 -1.67 11.37
N CYS A 162 2.76 -1.89 10.44
CA CYS A 162 2.57 -3.20 9.81
C CYS A 162 3.65 -3.53 8.77
N SER A 163 4.61 -2.62 8.53
CA SER A 163 5.66 -2.90 7.56
C SER A 163 6.53 -4.05 8.00
N ILE A 164 6.89 -4.92 7.05
CA ILE A 164 7.69 -6.12 7.32
C ILE A 164 9.20 -5.84 7.53
N PHE A 165 9.66 -4.58 7.48
CA PHE A 165 11.04 -4.16 7.77
C PHE A 165 11.19 -2.64 8.03
#